data_AF-A0A7W2YM72-F1
#
_entry.id   AF-A0A7W2YM72-F1
#
_cell.length_a   1.000
_cell.length_b   1.000
_cell.length_c   1.000
_cell.angle_alpha   90.00
_cell.angle_beta   90.00
_cell.angle_gamma   90.00
#
_symmetry.space_group_name_H-M   'P 1'
#
loop_
_entity.id
_entity.type
_entity.pdbx_description
1 polymer ?
#
loop_
_entity_poly.entity_id
_entity_poly.type
_entity_poly.pdbx_seq_one_letter_code
_entity_poly.pdbx_strand_id
1 'polypeptide(L)'
;MKKLFAIALAFGLSTAANAGLITQSFTGNFDDNDARYYITFDVTADNTDVELITLGYAGGVNLFGTTIEDGGFDPQLFLFNSTGSLIESDDDDSNVSSAFGERSWDSLIERSLNIGSYIAVLTQYNSDYQSGDLFQGNWTNAGPTDFNGRTSNYAFDISGEDLANVRGLGFNVTQTTSVPEPASLALLGMALFGIVGRRKFKK
;
A
#
# COMPACT_ATOMS: atom_id res chain seq x y z
N MET A 1 56.99 -13.30 -30.07
CA MET A 1 56.11 -13.75 -31.17
C MET A 1 54.95 -14.50 -30.53
N LYS A 2 53.73 -13.92 -30.55
CA LYS A 2 52.55 -14.46 -31.27
C LYS A 2 52.15 -15.85 -30.72
N LYS A 3 51.00 -16.11 -30.10
CA LYS A 3 49.64 -15.59 -30.31
C LYS A 3 48.68 -16.28 -29.31
N LEU A 4 47.63 -15.54 -28.91
CA LEU A 4 46.22 -15.98 -28.74
C LEU A 4 45.91 -17.14 -27.78
N PHE A 5 45.13 -16.87 -26.73
CA PHE A 5 43.75 -17.35 -26.68
C PHE A 5 42.89 -16.35 -25.90
N ALA A 6 41.94 -15.79 -26.63
CA ALA A 6 40.97 -14.81 -26.17
C ALA A 6 39.63 -15.53 -25.93
N ILE A 7 38.92 -15.07 -24.89
CA ILE A 7 37.47 -14.83 -24.82
C ILE A 7 36.54 -16.04 -25.08
N ALA A 8 35.72 -16.38 -24.08
CA ALA A 8 34.25 -16.31 -24.16
C ALA A 8 33.60 -17.19 -23.09
N LEU A 9 33.11 -16.58 -22.01
CA LEU A 9 31.86 -17.03 -21.38
C LEU A 9 31.26 -15.91 -20.49
N ALA A 10 30.92 -14.79 -21.10
CA ALA A 10 29.88 -13.91 -20.56
C ALA A 10 28.59 -14.30 -21.27
N PHE A 11 28.01 -15.44 -20.90
CA PHE A 11 26.61 -15.71 -21.22
C PHE A 11 25.82 -14.64 -20.48
N GLY A 12 25.22 -13.73 -21.25
CA GLY A 12 24.32 -12.72 -20.72
C GLY A 12 23.25 -13.40 -19.90
N LEU A 13 23.23 -13.13 -18.60
CA LEU A 13 21.99 -13.16 -17.85
C LEU A 13 21.16 -11.98 -18.37
N SER A 14 20.47 -12.18 -19.49
CA SER A 14 19.25 -11.42 -19.75
C SER A 14 18.24 -11.89 -18.71
N THR A 15 18.29 -11.31 -17.52
CA THR A 15 17.13 -11.34 -16.63
C THR A 15 16.05 -10.61 -17.41
N ALA A 16 15.05 -11.35 -17.93
CA ALA A 16 13.78 -10.72 -18.23
C ALA A 16 13.35 -10.06 -16.92
N ALA A 17 13.34 -8.72 -16.90
CA ALA A 17 12.67 -8.00 -15.83
C ALA A 17 11.19 -8.36 -16.01
N ASN A 18 10.73 -9.36 -15.27
CA ASN A 18 9.29 -9.43 -15.01
C ASN A 18 9.01 -8.19 -14.17
N ALA A 19 8.18 -7.29 -14.68
CA ALA A 19 7.52 -6.31 -13.83
C ALA A 19 6.77 -7.14 -12.78
N GLY A 20 7.33 -7.24 -11.58
CA GLY A 20 6.69 -7.97 -10.50
C GLY A 20 5.51 -7.15 -10.02
N LEU A 21 4.45 -7.83 -9.61
CA LEU A 21 3.36 -7.17 -8.90
C LEU A 21 3.95 -6.39 -7.71
N ILE A 22 3.79 -5.07 -7.73
CA ILE A 22 4.15 -4.20 -6.63
C ILE A 22 2.96 -4.17 -5.68
N THR A 23 3.20 -4.54 -4.43
CA THR A 23 2.17 -4.60 -3.38
C THR A 23 2.61 -3.82 -2.16
N GLN A 24 1.69 -3.09 -1.55
CA GLN A 24 1.90 -2.44 -0.27
C GLN A 24 0.66 -2.60 0.61
N SER A 25 0.89 -2.78 1.91
CA SER A 25 -0.15 -2.84 2.93
C SER A 25 0.08 -1.79 4.00
N PHE A 26 -0.98 -1.09 4.39
CA PHE A 26 -0.97 -0.08 5.45
C PHE A 26 -2.00 -0.43 6.52
N THR A 27 -1.62 -0.32 7.79
CA THR A 27 -2.50 -0.57 8.93
C THR A 27 -2.32 0.49 10.01
N GLY A 28 -3.38 0.72 10.77
CA GLY A 28 -3.35 1.62 11.91
C GLY A 28 -4.73 1.88 12.50
N ASN A 29 -4.83 3.02 13.19
CA ASN A 29 -6.02 3.48 13.88
C ASN A 29 -6.36 4.91 13.46
N PHE A 30 -7.62 5.15 13.14
CA PHE A 30 -8.15 6.51 13.03
C PHE A 30 -8.30 7.09 14.44
N ASP A 31 -7.86 8.32 14.65
CA ASP A 31 -7.95 9.00 15.94
C ASP A 31 -9.35 9.62 16.15
N ASP A 32 -10.10 9.83 15.06
CA ASP A 32 -11.48 10.31 15.05
C ASP A 32 -12.24 9.85 13.77
N ASN A 33 -13.56 10.08 13.69
CA ASN A 33 -14.39 9.61 12.57
C ASN A 33 -14.12 10.36 11.24
N ASP A 34 -13.52 11.55 11.32
CA ASP A 34 -13.20 12.43 10.18
C ASP A 34 -11.74 12.27 9.73
N ALA A 35 -11.03 11.32 10.33
CA ALA A 35 -9.68 10.96 9.97
C ALA A 35 -9.62 10.40 8.53
N ARG A 36 -8.46 10.59 7.90
CA ARG A 36 -8.25 10.26 6.49
C ARG A 36 -6.87 9.64 6.32
N TYR A 37 -6.79 8.56 5.57
CA TYR A 37 -5.51 7.96 5.19
C TYR A 37 -5.30 8.04 3.69
N TYR A 38 -4.18 8.62 3.29
CA TYR A 38 -3.86 8.90 1.90
C TYR A 38 -2.78 7.93 1.44
N ILE A 39 -2.98 7.32 0.27
CA ILE A 39 -1.93 6.63 -0.47
C ILE A 39 -1.62 7.46 -1.72
N THR A 40 -0.37 7.88 -1.88
CA THR A 40 0.11 8.46 -3.14
C THR A 40 0.93 7.43 -3.89
N PHE A 41 0.73 7.33 -5.19
CA PHE A 41 1.46 6.40 -6.04
C PHE A 41 1.60 6.92 -7.47
N ASP A 42 2.60 6.41 -8.17
CA ASP A 42 2.80 6.64 -9.59
C ASP A 42 2.54 5.36 -10.36
N VAL A 43 1.84 5.48 -11.49
CA VAL A 43 1.72 4.45 -12.51
C VAL A 43 2.75 4.77 -13.59
N THR A 44 3.56 3.78 -13.97
CA THR A 44 4.71 3.97 -14.86
C THR A 44 4.50 3.45 -16.29
N ALA A 45 3.36 2.84 -16.59
CA ALA A 45 2.94 2.40 -17.91
C ALA A 45 1.45 2.71 -18.18
N ASP A 46 1.04 2.70 -19.45
CA ASP A 46 -0.38 2.88 -19.79
C ASP A 46 -1.16 1.57 -19.63
N ASN A 47 -2.43 1.69 -19.22
CA ASN A 47 -3.34 0.56 -18.96
C ASN A 47 -2.81 -0.42 -17.88
N THR A 48 -2.17 0.11 -16.83
CA THR A 48 -1.80 -0.67 -15.66
C THR A 48 -3.04 -0.92 -14.81
N ASP A 49 -3.32 -2.18 -14.53
CA ASP A 49 -4.40 -2.55 -13.60
C ASP A 49 -3.93 -2.32 -12.15
N VAL A 50 -4.71 -1.53 -11.42
CA VAL A 50 -4.47 -1.16 -10.03
C VAL A 50 -5.66 -1.58 -9.18
N GLU A 51 -5.37 -2.27 -8.10
CA GLU A 51 -6.35 -2.68 -7.09
C GLU A 51 -6.08 -1.91 -5.78
N LEU A 52 -7.14 -1.38 -5.21
CA LEU A 52 -7.19 -0.69 -3.92
C LEU A 52 -8.27 -1.35 -3.09
N ILE A 53 -7.91 -1.95 -1.95
CA ILE A 53 -8.86 -2.71 -1.13
C ILE A 53 -8.68 -2.42 0.35
N THR A 54 -9.80 -2.27 1.06
CA THR A 54 -9.79 -2.23 2.53
C THR A 54 -10.03 -3.62 3.10
N LEU A 55 -9.48 -3.88 4.29
CA LEU A 55 -9.71 -5.14 5.01
C LEU A 55 -10.12 -4.90 6.46
N GLY A 56 -10.39 -3.65 6.82
CA GLY A 56 -10.65 -3.26 8.20
C GLY A 56 -12.00 -3.77 8.68
N TYR A 57 -13.03 -3.73 7.84
CA TYR A 57 -14.38 -4.04 8.27
C TYR A 57 -14.54 -5.53 8.56
N ALA A 58 -14.36 -6.38 7.56
CA ALA A 58 -14.57 -7.82 7.65
C ALA A 58 -13.31 -8.61 8.05
N GLY A 59 -12.15 -7.95 8.13
CA GLY A 59 -10.87 -8.61 8.39
C GLY A 59 -10.35 -9.38 7.17
N GLY A 60 -9.30 -10.17 7.36
CA GLY A 60 -8.72 -10.98 6.30
C GLY A 60 -7.21 -11.18 6.44
N VAL A 61 -6.53 -11.36 5.32
CA VAL A 61 -5.07 -11.44 5.26
C VAL A 61 -4.61 -10.42 4.23
N ASN A 62 -3.80 -9.45 4.67
CA ASN A 62 -3.29 -8.41 3.79
C ASN A 62 -2.20 -8.95 2.84
N LEU A 63 -1.78 -8.13 1.88
CA LEU A 63 -0.76 -8.48 0.86
C LEU A 63 0.61 -8.85 1.46
N PHE A 64 0.89 -8.49 2.72
CA PHE A 64 2.09 -8.91 3.45
C PHE A 64 1.90 -10.18 4.29
N GLY A 65 0.76 -10.85 4.17
CA GLY A 65 0.45 -12.08 4.90
C GLY A 65 0.12 -11.86 6.38
N THR A 66 -0.17 -10.61 6.78
CA THR A 66 -0.59 -10.28 8.14
C THR A 66 -2.10 -10.46 8.26
N THR A 67 -2.53 -11.20 9.28
CA THR A 67 -3.95 -11.31 9.63
C THR A 67 -4.48 -9.97 10.13
N ILE A 68 -5.57 -9.53 9.52
CA ILE A 68 -6.37 -8.39 9.95
C ILE A 68 -7.61 -8.95 10.66
N GLU A 69 -7.82 -8.53 11.90
CA GLU A 69 -9.00 -8.93 12.67
C GLU A 69 -10.26 -8.24 12.14
N ASP A 70 -11.37 -8.97 12.10
CA ASP A 70 -12.69 -8.41 11.84
C ASP A 70 -13.08 -7.46 12.99
N GLY A 71 -13.61 -6.29 12.66
CA GLY A 71 -14.10 -5.35 13.67
C GLY A 71 -13.79 -3.89 13.40
N GLY A 72 -13.12 -3.53 12.31
CA GLY A 72 -12.91 -2.14 11.88
C GLY A 72 -14.20 -1.48 11.40
N PHE A 73 -14.15 -0.18 11.15
CA PHE A 73 -15.32 0.60 10.72
C PHE A 73 -15.73 0.33 9.27
N ASP A 74 -16.85 0.91 8.84
CA ASP A 74 -17.36 0.93 7.47
C ASP A 74 -16.57 1.95 6.63
N PRO A 75 -15.64 1.53 5.75
CA PRO A 75 -14.76 2.39 4.98
C PRO A 75 -15.43 3.01 3.75
N GLN A 76 -14.78 4.06 3.23
CA GLN A 76 -15.04 4.59 1.88
C GLN A 76 -13.70 4.92 1.23
N LEU A 77 -13.52 4.47 -0.01
CA LEU A 77 -12.37 4.79 -0.85
C LEU A 77 -12.73 5.86 -1.89
N PHE A 78 -11.74 6.71 -2.17
CA PHE A 78 -11.75 7.66 -3.28
C PHE A 78 -10.44 7.56 -4.04
N LEU A 79 -10.49 7.61 -5.36
CA LEU A 79 -9.32 7.65 -6.25
C LEU A 79 -9.32 8.95 -7.05
N PHE A 80 -8.22 9.71 -6.97
CA PHE A 80 -8.02 10.97 -7.66
C PHE A 80 -6.81 10.91 -8.59
N ASN A 81 -6.86 11.68 -9.69
CA ASN A 81 -5.67 11.96 -10.49
C ASN A 81 -4.82 13.10 -9.89
N SER A 82 -3.66 13.37 -10.49
CA SER A 82 -2.73 14.42 -10.07
C SER A 82 -3.29 15.85 -10.08
N THR A 83 -4.40 16.10 -10.78
CA THR A 83 -5.08 17.41 -10.78
C THR A 83 -6.09 17.57 -9.63
N GLY A 84 -6.27 16.54 -8.80
CA GLY A 84 -7.30 16.49 -7.77
C GLY A 84 -8.71 16.19 -8.32
N SER A 85 -8.81 15.72 -9.57
CA SER A 85 -10.09 15.29 -10.13
C SER A 85 -10.40 13.87 -9.68
N LEU A 86 -11.62 13.66 -9.16
CA LEU A 86 -12.13 12.35 -8.78
C LEU A 86 -12.24 11.45 -10.02
N ILE A 87 -11.68 10.26 -9.93
CA ILE A 87 -11.78 9.19 -10.92
C ILE A 87 -12.89 8.21 -10.54
N GLU A 88 -12.96 7.85 -9.25
CA GLU A 88 -13.88 6.87 -8.70
C GLU A 88 -13.95 6.95 -7.18
N SER A 89 -15.05 6.46 -6.62
CA SER A 89 -15.23 6.21 -5.20
C SER A 89 -16.04 4.93 -5.03
N ASP A 90 -15.78 4.22 -3.94
CA ASP A 90 -16.49 3.00 -3.56
C ASP A 90 -16.62 2.90 -2.03
N ASP A 91 -17.69 2.29 -1.54
CA ASP A 91 -17.94 2.01 -0.11
C ASP A 91 -18.16 0.52 0.19
N ASP A 92 -18.61 -0.33 -0.73
CA ASP A 92 -19.08 -1.67 -0.36
C ASP A 92 -18.86 -2.80 -1.41
N ASP A 93 -17.92 -2.65 -2.34
CA ASP A 93 -17.71 -3.64 -3.41
C ASP A 93 -16.86 -4.89 -3.00
N SER A 94 -16.39 -5.01 -1.75
CA SER A 94 -15.74 -6.24 -1.27
C SER A 94 -16.71 -7.44 -1.27
N ASN A 95 -16.18 -8.63 -1.52
CA ASN A 95 -16.93 -9.89 -1.42
C ASN A 95 -16.78 -10.60 -0.06
N VAL A 96 -16.06 -10.01 0.89
CA VAL A 96 -15.77 -10.60 2.20
C VAL A 96 -16.75 -10.07 3.24
N SER A 97 -17.54 -10.96 3.84
CA SER A 97 -18.52 -10.60 4.87
C SER A 97 -17.95 -10.68 6.29
N SER A 98 -18.25 -9.67 7.11
CA SER A 98 -17.94 -9.68 8.54
C SER A 98 -18.72 -10.78 9.27
N ALA A 99 -18.04 -11.48 10.17
CA ALA A 99 -18.61 -12.49 11.06
C ALA A 99 -19.58 -11.91 12.10
N PHE A 100 -19.53 -10.60 12.37
CA PHE A 100 -20.42 -9.94 13.35
C PHE A 100 -21.75 -9.46 12.76
N GLY A 101 -21.86 -9.36 11.43
CA GLY A 101 -23.03 -8.74 10.79
C GLY A 101 -23.43 -9.28 9.43
N GLU A 102 -22.70 -10.25 8.86
CA GLU A 102 -22.95 -10.86 7.54
C GLU A 102 -23.07 -9.82 6.41
N ARG A 103 -22.32 -8.72 6.52
CA ARG A 103 -22.23 -7.67 5.49
C ARG A 103 -20.80 -7.55 5.00
N SER A 104 -20.65 -7.21 3.72
CA SER A 104 -19.36 -6.93 3.09
C SER A 104 -19.29 -5.43 2.81
N TRP A 105 -18.75 -4.69 3.77
CA TRP A 105 -18.62 -3.23 3.68
C TRP A 105 -17.19 -2.79 3.46
N ASP A 106 -16.24 -3.71 3.30
CA ASP A 106 -14.93 -3.29 2.83
C ASP A 106 -15.06 -2.73 1.40
N SER A 107 -14.37 -1.64 1.11
CA SER A 107 -14.41 -1.01 -0.20
C SER A 107 -13.32 -1.57 -1.12
N LEU A 108 -13.61 -1.61 -2.42
CA LEU A 108 -12.74 -2.10 -3.47
C LEU A 108 -12.81 -1.17 -4.69
N ILE A 109 -11.65 -0.72 -5.16
CA ILE A 109 -11.52 -0.03 -6.45
C ILE A 109 -10.54 -0.82 -7.32
N GLU A 110 -11.02 -1.33 -8.44
CA GLU A 110 -10.22 -1.99 -9.48
C GLU A 110 -10.23 -1.17 -10.76
N ARG A 111 -9.07 -0.60 -11.16
CA ARG A 111 -9.00 0.29 -12.31
C ARG A 111 -7.77 0.12 -13.16
N SER A 112 -7.99 0.15 -14.48
CA SER A 112 -6.92 0.34 -15.45
C SER A 112 -6.60 1.83 -15.57
N LEU A 113 -5.37 2.20 -15.20
CA LEU A 113 -4.88 3.56 -15.15
C LEU A 113 -3.77 3.77 -16.17
N ASN A 114 -3.70 4.99 -16.71
CA ASN A 114 -2.60 5.39 -17.59
C ASN A 114 -1.42 5.93 -16.78
N ILE A 115 -0.28 6.13 -17.44
CA ILE A 115 0.91 6.70 -16.82
C ILE A 115 0.57 8.03 -16.13
N GLY A 116 0.97 8.19 -14.87
CA GLY A 116 0.66 9.37 -14.09
C GLY A 116 0.75 9.18 -12.58
N SER A 117 0.49 10.25 -11.84
CA SER A 117 0.45 10.25 -10.38
C SER A 117 -0.99 10.29 -9.89
N TYR A 118 -1.26 9.52 -8.83
CA TYR A 118 -2.59 9.32 -8.29
C TYR A 118 -2.58 9.39 -6.76
N ILE A 119 -3.75 9.68 -6.21
CA ILE A 119 -3.98 9.75 -4.77
C ILE A 119 -5.23 8.92 -4.48
N ALA A 120 -5.08 7.87 -3.67
CA ALA A 120 -6.20 7.17 -3.08
C ALA A 120 -6.41 7.67 -1.65
N VAL A 121 -7.66 7.81 -1.22
CA VAL A 121 -8.03 8.27 0.12
C VAL A 121 -8.98 7.25 0.72
N LEU A 122 -8.63 6.77 1.90
CA LEU A 122 -9.48 5.98 2.78
C LEU A 122 -10.05 6.89 3.88
N THR A 123 -11.36 6.80 4.05
CA THR A 123 -12.11 7.52 5.09
C THR A 123 -13.15 6.58 5.72
N GLN A 124 -13.81 7.00 6.81
CA GLN A 124 -15.04 6.35 7.24
C GLN A 124 -16.18 6.72 6.29
N TYR A 125 -17.10 5.80 6.04
CA TYR A 125 -18.32 6.02 5.27
C TYR A 125 -19.01 7.35 5.63
N ASN A 126 -19.49 8.03 4.58
CA ASN A 126 -20.18 9.32 4.63
C ASN A 126 -19.29 10.49 5.10
N SER A 127 -17.96 10.37 4.88
CA SER A 127 -16.97 11.45 4.98
C SER A 127 -16.50 11.82 3.57
N ASP A 128 -17.34 12.55 2.84
CA ASP A 128 -17.23 12.73 1.41
C ASP A 128 -16.43 13.97 1.03
N TYR A 129 -15.60 13.84 -0.01
CA TYR A 129 -14.95 14.99 -0.62
C TYR A 129 -15.97 15.93 -1.27
N GLN A 130 -15.91 17.22 -0.93
CA GLN A 130 -16.81 18.24 -1.49
C GLN A 130 -16.10 19.14 -2.50
N SER A 131 -14.98 19.74 -2.10
CA SER A 131 -14.23 20.68 -2.96
C SER A 131 -12.90 21.11 -2.34
N GLY A 132 -11.98 21.58 -3.18
CA GLY A 132 -10.75 22.27 -2.75
C GLY A 132 -9.51 21.39 -2.84
N ASP A 133 -8.50 21.70 -2.03
CA ASP A 133 -7.31 20.87 -1.91
C ASP A 133 -7.66 19.52 -1.25
N LEU A 134 -7.07 18.41 -1.68
CA LEU A 134 -7.45 17.10 -1.12
C LEU A 134 -7.10 16.96 0.37
N PHE A 135 -6.01 17.59 0.82
CA PHE A 135 -5.54 17.47 2.20
C PHE A 135 -6.18 18.53 3.12
N GLN A 136 -6.39 19.75 2.61
CA GLN A 136 -6.87 20.90 3.39
C GLN A 136 -8.27 21.40 3.01
N GLY A 137 -8.87 20.83 1.96
CA GLY A 137 -10.16 21.26 1.43
C GLY A 137 -11.35 20.79 2.26
N ASN A 138 -12.53 20.94 1.67
CA ASN A 138 -13.80 20.67 2.30
C ASN A 138 -14.18 19.21 2.10
N TRP A 139 -14.39 18.54 3.23
CA TRP A 139 -14.97 17.22 3.34
C TRP A 139 -16.21 17.31 4.22
N THR A 140 -17.20 16.45 4.01
CA THR A 140 -18.26 16.29 5.01
C THR A 140 -17.69 15.60 6.24
N ASN A 141 -18.31 15.84 7.39
CA ASN A 141 -18.03 15.00 8.55
C ASN A 141 -18.64 13.63 8.29
N ALA A 142 -18.03 12.60 8.85
CA ALA A 142 -18.56 11.26 8.78
C ALA A 142 -19.97 11.20 9.38
N GLY A 143 -20.86 10.48 8.70
CA GLY A 143 -22.24 10.30 9.16
C GLY A 143 -22.31 9.58 10.50
N PRO A 144 -21.67 8.41 10.65
CA PRO A 144 -21.59 7.70 11.92
C PRO A 144 -20.62 8.36 12.91
N THR A 145 -21.01 8.40 14.19
CA THR A 145 -20.13 8.76 15.31
C THR A 145 -19.60 7.51 16.00
N ASP A 146 -18.39 7.60 16.55
CA ASP A 146 -17.74 6.52 17.32
C ASP A 146 -17.66 5.22 16.53
N PHE A 147 -17.38 5.33 15.22
CA PHE A 147 -17.29 4.20 14.29
C PHE A 147 -18.50 3.25 14.33
N ASN A 148 -19.68 3.77 14.71
CA ASN A 148 -20.90 2.99 14.93
C ASN A 148 -20.72 1.82 15.93
N GLY A 149 -19.87 2.01 16.94
CA GLY A 149 -19.53 1.00 17.94
C GLY A 149 -18.52 -0.06 17.46
N ARG A 150 -17.91 0.12 16.29
CA ARG A 150 -16.80 -0.71 15.79
C ARG A 150 -15.46 -0.11 16.22
N THR A 151 -14.35 -0.80 15.93
CA THR A 151 -13.01 -0.28 16.22
C THR A 151 -12.57 0.74 15.17
N SER A 152 -11.65 1.63 15.55
CA SER A 152 -11.05 2.59 14.61
C SER A 152 -9.93 1.99 13.74
N ASN A 153 -9.76 0.66 13.80
CA ASN A 153 -8.72 -0.03 13.05
C ASN A 153 -9.01 0.04 11.55
N TYR A 154 -7.98 0.36 10.76
CA TYR A 154 -8.04 0.25 9.31
C TYR A 154 -6.92 -0.66 8.78
N ALA A 155 -7.20 -1.25 7.63
CA ALA A 155 -6.22 -1.92 6.78
C ALA A 155 -6.51 -1.53 5.34
N PHE A 156 -5.47 -1.10 4.61
CA PHE A 156 -5.57 -0.62 3.24
C PHE A 156 -4.42 -1.16 2.40
N ASP A 157 -4.77 -1.97 1.41
CA ASP A 157 -3.86 -2.59 0.47
C ASP A 157 -3.94 -1.92 -0.91
N ILE A 158 -2.79 -1.88 -1.58
CA ILE A 158 -2.67 -1.47 -2.98
C ILE A 158 -1.80 -2.46 -3.74
N SER A 159 -2.21 -2.83 -4.95
CA SER A 159 -1.43 -3.68 -5.85
C SER A 159 -1.48 -3.23 -7.32
N GLY A 160 -0.42 -3.53 -8.08
CA GLY A 160 -0.34 -3.30 -9.52
C GLY A 160 1.08 -3.57 -10.09
N GLU A 161 1.19 -3.92 -11.37
CA GLU A 161 2.48 -4.36 -11.96
C GLU A 161 3.48 -3.21 -12.22
N ASP A 162 2.98 -2.01 -12.52
CA ASP A 162 3.80 -0.85 -12.91
C ASP A 162 3.72 0.30 -11.90
N LEU A 163 3.54 -0.01 -10.62
CA LEU A 163 3.49 0.99 -9.56
C LEU A 163 4.88 1.43 -9.10
N ALA A 164 5.02 2.70 -8.79
CA ALA A 164 6.20 3.28 -8.17
C ALA A 164 5.81 4.28 -7.08
N ASN A 165 6.77 4.60 -6.21
CA ASN A 165 6.65 5.65 -5.19
C ASN A 165 5.41 5.54 -4.28
N VAL A 166 4.89 4.33 -4.06
CA VAL A 166 3.73 4.07 -3.20
C VAL A 166 4.07 4.47 -1.75
N ARG A 167 3.30 5.41 -1.20
CA ARG A 167 3.52 5.99 0.14
C ARG A 167 2.21 6.26 0.84
N GLY A 168 2.18 5.99 2.14
CA GLY A 168 1.06 6.31 3.02
C GLY A 168 1.29 7.59 3.83
N LEU A 169 0.24 8.40 3.99
CA LEU A 169 0.22 9.59 4.84
C LEU A 169 -1.11 9.64 5.60
N GLY A 170 -1.07 9.71 6.92
CA GLY A 170 -2.27 9.83 7.75
C GLY A 170 -2.57 11.27 8.18
N PHE A 171 -3.85 11.62 8.22
CA PHE A 171 -4.39 12.81 8.89
C PHE A 171 -5.27 12.35 10.06
N ASN A 172 -4.87 12.69 11.29
CA ASN A 172 -5.48 12.18 12.53
C ASN A 172 -5.50 10.64 12.57
N VAL A 173 -4.34 10.04 12.34
CA VAL A 173 -4.17 8.59 12.31
C VAL A 173 -2.94 8.19 13.10
N THR A 174 -3.09 7.17 13.94
CA THR A 174 -1.99 6.46 14.61
C THR A 174 -1.62 5.22 13.79
N GLN A 175 -0.46 5.22 13.12
CA GLN A 175 0.00 4.08 12.31
C GLN A 175 0.66 2.99 13.18
N THR A 176 0.40 1.71 12.85
CA THR A 176 0.91 0.56 13.61
C THR A 176 2.11 -0.15 12.95
N THR A 177 2.57 0.30 11.78
CA THR A 177 3.65 -0.39 11.07
C THR A 177 5.00 -0.16 11.74
N SER A 178 5.64 -1.25 12.19
CA SER A 178 7.08 -1.27 12.43
C SER A 178 7.80 -1.16 11.09
N VAL A 179 8.60 -0.11 10.92
CA VAL A 179 9.53 0.00 9.77
C VAL A 179 10.45 -1.22 9.79
N PRO A 180 10.47 -2.07 8.73
CA PRO A 180 11.39 -3.18 8.66
C PRO A 180 12.83 -2.69 8.85
N GLU A 181 13.60 -3.33 9.73
CA GLU A 181 14.97 -2.90 9.99
C GLU A 181 15.74 -2.84 8.66
N PRO A 182 16.52 -1.77 8.39
CA PRO A 182 17.21 -1.64 7.12
C PRO A 182 18.12 -2.84 6.86
N ALA A 183 18.18 -3.30 5.61
CA ALA A 183 19.15 -4.30 5.14
C ALA A 183 20.62 -3.93 5.47
N SER A 184 20.88 -2.67 5.87
CA SER A 184 22.10 -2.21 6.51
C SER A 184 22.59 -3.11 7.66
N LEU A 185 21.70 -3.71 8.46
CA LEU A 185 22.11 -4.64 9.52
C LEU A 185 22.61 -5.97 8.96
N ALA A 186 21.99 -6.48 7.90
CA ALA A 186 22.48 -7.65 7.19
C ALA A 186 23.83 -7.37 6.49
N LEU A 187 23.99 -6.19 5.88
CA LEU A 187 25.24 -5.72 5.28
C LEU A 187 26.35 -5.52 6.32
N LEU A 188 26.03 -4.93 7.47
CA LEU A 188 26.96 -4.80 8.59
C LEU A 188 27.39 -6.17 9.13
N GLY A 189 26.43 -7.10 9.27
CA GLY A 189 26.70 -8.49 9.65
C GLY A 189 27.65 -9.18 8.65
N MET A 190 27.35 -9.11 7.36
CA MET A 190 28.19 -9.65 6.28
C MET A 190 29.60 -9.04 6.27
N ALA A 191 29.71 -7.72 6.47
CA ALA A 191 31.00 -7.04 6.55
C ALA A 191 31.84 -7.52 7.74
N LEU A 192 31.22 -7.68 8.92
CA LEU A 192 31.88 -8.21 10.12
C LEU A 192 32.33 -9.67 9.93
N PHE A 193 31.48 -10.53 9.34
CA PHE A 193 31.85 -11.90 9.00
C PHE A 193 33.04 -11.96 8.03
N GLY A 194 33.07 -11.08 7.02
CA GLY A 194 34.19 -10.97 6.09
C GLY A 194 35.51 -10.59 6.77
N ILE A 195 35.48 -9.65 7.72
CA ILE A 195 36.68 -9.22 8.47
C ILE A 195 37.20 -10.33 9.38
N VAL A 196 36.32 -11.05 10.07
CA VAL A 196 36.69 -12.17 10.96
C VAL A 196 37.21 -13.36 10.15
N GLY A 197 36.57 -13.69 9.03
CA GLY A 197 37.01 -14.75 8.13
C GLY A 197 38.43 -14.50 7.59
N ARG A 198 38.73 -13.26 7.20
CA ARG A 198 40.07 -12.87 6.69
C ARG A 198 41.20 -13.05 7.70
N ARG A 199 40.90 -13.04 9.00
CA ARG A 199 41.90 -13.28 10.07
C ARG A 199 42.22 -14.77 10.27
N LYS A 200 41.31 -15.69 9.94
CA LYS A 200 41.53 -17.15 10.10
C LYS A 200 42.33 -17.79 8.96
N PHE A 201 42.35 -17.19 7.77
CA PHE A 201 43.08 -17.70 6.59
C PHE A 201 44.50 -17.12 6.42
N LYS A 202 45.03 -16.38 7.41
CA LYS A 202 46.44 -15.94 7.45
C LYS A 202 47.29 -16.81 8.40
N LYS A 203 47.22 -18.14 8.26
CA LYS A 203 48.19 -19.06 8.83
C LYS A 203 48.83 -19.87 7.71
#